data_AF-A0A975EXZ3-F1
#
_entry.id   AF-A0A975EXZ3-F1
#
_cell.length_a   1.000
_cell.length_b   1.000
_cell.length_c   1.000
_cell.angle_alpha   90.00
_cell.angle_beta   90.00
_cell.angle_gamma   90.00
#
_symmetry.space_group_name_H-M   'P 1'
#
loop_
_entity.id
_entity.type
_entity.pdbx_description
1 polymer ?
#
loop_
_entity_poly.entity_id
_entity_poly.type
_entity_poly.pdbx_seq_one_letter_code
_entity_poly.pdbx_strand_id
1 'polypeptide(L)'
;MDNAKIKQILLDIQGTDLDFTVTMTGKASKKVNGLYKPETYEILLHNKNFKSDNQLVYTAVHEYTHHLINEKQLAESGGRQPPKGSRIHTQAFWAKFHELLEIAEQKGYYVLGLENSPELEALTEKIKKEYIETNGRLMQEFGKLLAKAHELCEAAGIRYEDYIDRILCLPRASARDITRTSLVLTDPAVGFDNMKLLSQIKRPDERAAAEQQLLSGKAPDTVRAMLKKKAEKIDPKEKLERERDRLNKMISSLTRRLEFVEESLAQM
;
A
#
# COMPACT_ATOMS: atom_id res chain seq x y z
N MET A 1 1.15 9.17 -28.68
CA MET A 1 0.91 7.71 -28.73
C MET A 1 -0.54 7.37 -29.17
N ASP A 2 -0.81 6.20 -29.75
CA ASP A 2 -2.16 5.73 -30.11
C ASP A 2 -2.62 4.49 -29.29
N ASN A 3 -3.89 4.08 -29.44
CA ASN A 3 -4.48 2.97 -28.67
C ASN A 3 -3.73 1.64 -28.87
N ALA A 4 -3.33 1.34 -30.10
CA ALA A 4 -2.66 0.08 -30.44
C ALA A 4 -1.26 0.03 -29.80
N LYS A 5 -0.53 1.14 -29.84
CA LYS A 5 0.77 1.26 -29.21
C LYS A 5 0.69 1.14 -27.69
N ILE A 6 -0.32 1.74 -27.06
CA ILE A 6 -0.53 1.60 -25.61
C ILE A 6 -0.81 0.13 -25.26
N LYS A 7 -1.72 -0.55 -25.96
CA LYS A 7 -1.99 -1.98 -25.72
C LYS A 7 -0.73 -2.83 -25.90
N GLN A 8 0.08 -2.54 -26.92
CA GLN A 8 1.35 -3.23 -27.14
C GLN A 8 2.32 -3.04 -25.98
N ILE A 9 2.46 -1.81 -25.45
CA ILE A 9 3.30 -1.52 -24.28
C ILE A 9 2.83 -2.33 -23.07
N LEU A 10 1.52 -2.34 -22.79
CA LEU A 10 0.97 -3.07 -21.64
C LEU A 10 1.23 -4.58 -21.74
N LEU A 11 0.99 -5.16 -22.91
CA LEU A 11 1.25 -6.59 -23.17
C LEU A 11 2.75 -6.93 -23.13
N ASP A 12 3.61 -6.01 -23.54
CA ASP A 12 5.06 -6.22 -23.47
C ASP A 12 5.56 -6.11 -22.02
N ILE A 13 4.98 -5.24 -21.19
CA ILE A 13 5.28 -5.19 -19.75
C ILE A 13 4.90 -6.52 -19.09
N GLN A 14 3.68 -7.02 -19.36
CA GLN A 14 3.27 -8.35 -18.93
C GLN A 14 2.13 -8.87 -19.81
N GLY A 15 2.17 -10.16 -20.19
CA GLY A 15 1.04 -10.82 -20.85
C GLY A 15 -0.17 -11.03 -19.91
N THR A 16 -1.32 -11.24 -20.54
CA THR A 16 -2.61 -11.60 -19.93
C THR A 16 -3.30 -12.62 -20.83
N ASP A 17 -4.01 -13.57 -20.23
CA ASP A 17 -4.87 -14.52 -20.92
C ASP A 17 -6.28 -13.94 -21.16
N LEU A 18 -6.65 -12.89 -20.42
CA LEU A 18 -7.91 -12.17 -20.57
C LEU A 18 -7.78 -11.03 -21.59
N ASP A 19 -8.46 -11.13 -22.73
CA ASP A 19 -8.43 -10.04 -23.72
C ASP A 19 -9.09 -8.76 -23.17
N PHE A 20 -8.59 -7.61 -23.64
CA PHE A 20 -9.00 -6.30 -23.20
C PHE A 20 -8.87 -5.26 -24.31
N THR A 21 -9.55 -4.12 -24.16
CA THR A 21 -9.44 -3.00 -25.07
C THR A 21 -8.81 -1.79 -24.40
N VAL A 22 -8.14 -0.96 -25.19
CA VAL A 22 -7.62 0.35 -24.76
C VAL A 22 -8.25 1.42 -25.63
N THR A 23 -8.89 2.39 -24.99
CA THR A 23 -9.59 3.48 -25.69
C THR A 23 -9.17 4.83 -25.11
N MET A 24 -8.44 5.62 -25.89
CA MET A 24 -8.36 7.07 -25.66
C MET A 24 -9.71 7.71 -25.98
N THR A 25 -10.33 8.33 -24.98
CA THR A 25 -11.72 8.82 -25.05
C THR A 25 -11.91 10.11 -25.87
N GLY A 26 -10.82 10.79 -26.24
CA GLY A 26 -10.85 12.11 -26.88
C GLY A 26 -11.33 13.24 -25.96
N LYS A 27 -11.46 12.97 -24.65
CA LYS A 27 -12.06 13.85 -23.65
C LYS A 27 -11.10 14.12 -22.50
N ALA A 28 -11.34 15.23 -21.81
CA ALA A 28 -10.78 15.51 -20.50
C ALA A 28 -11.82 15.11 -19.44
N SER A 29 -11.35 14.73 -18.26
CA SER A 29 -12.22 14.42 -17.12
C SER A 29 -11.70 15.15 -15.88
N LYS A 30 -12.62 15.78 -15.15
CA LYS A 30 -12.29 16.47 -13.89
C LYS A 30 -12.11 15.49 -12.72
N LYS A 31 -12.53 14.23 -12.87
CA LYS A 31 -12.58 13.25 -11.77
C LYS A 31 -11.43 12.27 -11.80
N VAL A 32 -11.10 11.73 -12.97
CA VAL A 32 -10.13 10.65 -13.14
C VAL A 32 -9.37 10.80 -14.45
N ASN A 33 -8.14 10.28 -14.52
CA ASN A 33 -7.34 10.26 -15.74
C ASN A 33 -7.53 8.97 -16.56
N GLY A 34 -7.81 7.86 -15.89
CA GLY A 34 -8.11 6.57 -16.48
C GLY A 34 -9.26 5.89 -15.74
N LEU A 35 -9.80 4.84 -16.36
CA LEU A 35 -10.81 3.97 -15.77
C LEU A 35 -10.74 2.59 -16.42
N TYR A 36 -10.50 1.56 -15.63
CA TYR A 36 -10.77 0.18 -16.00
C TYR A 36 -12.24 -0.20 -15.73
N LYS A 37 -12.90 -0.83 -16.71
CA LYS A 37 -14.23 -1.43 -16.60
C LYS A 37 -14.12 -2.95 -16.53
N PRO A 38 -14.30 -3.57 -15.36
CA PRO A 38 -14.20 -5.03 -15.21
C PRO A 38 -15.22 -5.80 -16.04
N GLU A 39 -16.42 -5.25 -16.30
CA GLU A 39 -17.51 -5.92 -17.01
C GLU A 39 -17.24 -6.10 -18.50
N THR A 40 -16.51 -5.17 -19.11
CA THR A 40 -16.23 -5.16 -20.55
C THR A 40 -14.74 -5.32 -20.85
N TYR A 41 -13.92 -5.49 -19.81
CA TYR A 41 -12.46 -5.53 -19.88
C TYR A 41 -11.89 -4.35 -20.70
N GLU A 42 -12.39 -3.15 -20.43
CA GLU A 42 -12.02 -1.94 -21.17
C GLU A 42 -11.18 -1.01 -20.30
N ILE A 43 -10.03 -0.58 -20.83
CA ILE A 43 -9.21 0.50 -20.26
C ILE A 43 -9.54 1.79 -21.02
N LEU A 44 -10.15 2.73 -20.31
CA LEU A 44 -10.43 4.07 -20.80
C LEU A 44 -9.36 5.06 -20.33
N LEU A 45 -8.85 5.88 -21.25
CA LEU A 45 -7.90 6.95 -20.95
C LEU A 45 -8.48 8.30 -21.37
N HIS A 46 -8.54 9.25 -20.44
CA HIS A 46 -8.96 10.63 -20.70
C HIS A 46 -7.78 11.44 -21.23
N ASN A 47 -7.40 11.17 -22.48
CA ASN A 47 -6.14 11.60 -23.06
C ASN A 47 -5.94 13.12 -23.12
N LYS A 48 -6.99 13.94 -23.06
CA LYS A 48 -6.85 15.41 -22.95
C LYS A 48 -6.39 15.89 -21.56
N ASN A 49 -6.32 15.02 -20.56
CA ASN A 49 -5.76 15.33 -19.24
C ASN A 49 -4.22 15.29 -19.23
N PHE A 50 -3.58 14.59 -20.18
CA PHE A 50 -2.15 14.37 -20.16
C PHE A 50 -1.39 15.44 -20.94
N LYS A 51 -0.22 15.82 -20.42
CA LYS A 51 0.71 16.76 -21.07
C LYS A 51 1.92 16.06 -21.70
N SER A 52 2.10 14.78 -21.42
CA SER A 52 3.19 13.97 -21.98
C SER A 52 2.78 12.50 -22.08
N ASP A 53 3.45 11.78 -22.98
CA ASP A 53 3.30 10.33 -23.12
C ASP A 53 3.66 9.60 -21.82
N ASN A 54 4.58 10.14 -21.01
CA ASN A 54 4.96 9.57 -19.72
C ASN A 54 3.80 9.53 -18.71
N GLN A 55 3.00 10.60 -18.64
CA GLN A 55 1.80 10.64 -17.78
C GLN A 55 0.73 9.66 -18.27
N LEU A 56 0.62 9.51 -19.59
CA LEU A 56 -0.29 8.57 -20.21
C LEU A 56 0.11 7.12 -19.89
N VAL A 57 1.39 6.76 -20.06
CA VAL A 57 1.90 5.42 -19.77
C VAL A 57 1.72 5.06 -18.30
N TYR A 58 2.07 5.96 -17.36
CA TYR A 58 1.83 5.74 -15.93
C TYR A 58 0.37 5.40 -15.64
N THR A 59 -0.56 6.16 -16.23
CA THR A 59 -2.00 5.93 -16.04
C THR A 59 -2.45 4.63 -16.72
N ALA A 60 -1.94 4.31 -17.90
CA ALA A 60 -2.27 3.07 -18.59
C ALA A 60 -1.81 1.85 -17.78
N VAL A 61 -0.61 1.89 -17.20
CA VAL A 61 -0.10 0.83 -16.31
C VAL A 61 -0.95 0.70 -15.05
N HIS A 62 -1.46 1.81 -14.50
CA HIS A 62 -2.38 1.79 -13.36
C HIS A 62 -3.67 1.05 -13.70
N GLU A 63 -4.33 1.41 -14.81
CA GLU A 63 -5.55 0.74 -15.23
C GLU A 63 -5.30 -0.72 -15.64
N TYR A 64 -4.15 -1.02 -16.22
CA TYR A 64 -3.75 -2.38 -16.55
C TYR A 64 -3.49 -3.25 -15.32
N THR A 65 -3.04 -2.65 -14.22
CA THR A 65 -2.94 -3.34 -12.93
C THR A 65 -4.30 -3.81 -12.44
N HIS A 66 -5.35 -3.00 -12.60
CA HIS A 66 -6.73 -3.44 -12.30
C HIS A 66 -7.15 -4.60 -13.18
N HIS A 67 -6.81 -4.57 -14.47
CA HIS A 67 -7.08 -5.66 -15.40
C HIS A 67 -6.45 -6.99 -14.97
N LEU A 68 -5.14 -7.01 -14.68
CA LEU A 68 -4.44 -8.23 -14.26
C LEU A 68 -4.95 -8.79 -12.91
N ILE A 69 -5.34 -7.90 -12.00
CA ILE A 69 -5.94 -8.33 -10.72
C ILE A 69 -7.32 -8.91 -10.95
N ASN A 70 -8.12 -8.31 -11.83
CA ASN A 70 -9.44 -8.82 -12.18
C ASN A 70 -9.36 -10.20 -12.85
N GLU A 71 -8.44 -10.39 -13.79
CA GLU A 71 -8.14 -11.68 -14.41
C GLU A 71 -7.84 -12.75 -13.35
N LYS A 72 -6.91 -12.46 -12.44
CA LYS A 72 -6.57 -13.37 -11.35
C LYS A 72 -7.78 -13.69 -10.46
N GLN A 73 -8.59 -12.69 -10.14
CA GLN A 73 -9.79 -12.87 -9.32
C GLN A 73 -10.82 -13.74 -10.02
N LEU A 74 -11.03 -13.57 -11.33
CA LEU A 74 -11.91 -14.41 -12.14
C LEU A 74 -11.44 -15.87 -12.13
N ALA A 75 -10.14 -16.12 -12.26
CA ALA A 75 -9.59 -17.47 -12.17
C ALA A 75 -9.85 -18.10 -10.79
N GLU A 76 -9.67 -17.34 -9.70
CA GLU A 76 -9.90 -17.81 -8.33
C GLU A 76 -11.38 -17.99 -7.96
N SER A 77 -12.29 -17.30 -8.65
CA SER A 77 -13.73 -17.29 -8.34
C SER A 77 -14.58 -18.19 -9.26
N GLY A 78 -13.94 -18.95 -10.15
CA GLY A 78 -14.64 -19.75 -11.16
C GLY A 78 -15.37 -18.89 -12.20
N GLY A 79 -14.79 -17.75 -12.58
CA GLY A 79 -15.30 -16.84 -13.61
C GLY A 79 -16.34 -15.83 -13.12
N ARG A 80 -16.57 -15.73 -11.81
CA ARG A 80 -17.53 -14.75 -11.24
C ARG A 80 -16.83 -13.48 -10.82
N GLN A 81 -17.41 -12.34 -11.18
CA GLN A 81 -16.88 -11.07 -10.70
C GLN A 81 -17.03 -10.93 -9.18
N PRO A 82 -16.08 -10.26 -8.51
CA PRO A 82 -16.19 -9.97 -7.10
C PRO A 82 -17.42 -9.08 -6.82
N PRO A 83 -17.99 -9.14 -5.60
CA PRO A 83 -19.06 -8.25 -5.19
C PRO A 83 -18.66 -6.77 -5.37
N LYS A 84 -19.64 -5.94 -5.79
CA LYS A 84 -19.45 -4.50 -5.92
C LYS A 84 -19.03 -3.87 -4.59
N GLY A 85 -18.13 -2.89 -4.64
CA GLY A 85 -17.69 -2.13 -3.47
C GLY A 85 -16.49 -2.72 -2.71
N SER A 86 -15.83 -3.74 -3.25
CA SER A 86 -14.55 -4.22 -2.71
C SER A 86 -13.47 -3.13 -2.83
N ARG A 87 -12.56 -3.07 -1.85
CA ARG A 87 -11.42 -2.14 -1.89
C ARG A 87 -10.47 -2.56 -2.99
N ILE A 88 -10.24 -1.68 -3.97
CA ILE A 88 -9.48 -2.00 -5.19
C ILE A 88 -7.99 -1.67 -5.02
N HIS A 89 -7.65 -0.49 -4.50
CA HIS A 89 -6.28 -0.08 -4.18
C HIS A 89 -5.81 -0.65 -2.84
N THR A 90 -5.57 -1.96 -2.83
CA THR A 90 -4.94 -2.68 -1.72
C THR A 90 -3.41 -2.63 -1.81
N GLN A 91 -2.72 -3.09 -0.78
CA GLN A 91 -1.26 -3.29 -0.85
C GLN A 91 -0.84 -4.19 -2.01
N ALA A 92 -1.61 -5.24 -2.30
CA ALA A 92 -1.31 -6.15 -3.42
C ALA A 92 -1.43 -5.43 -4.76
N PHE A 93 -2.38 -4.50 -4.88
CA PHE A 93 -2.48 -3.61 -6.04
C PHE A 93 -1.22 -2.77 -6.19
N TRP A 94 -0.80 -2.06 -5.14
CA TRP A 94 0.36 -1.16 -5.24
C TRP A 94 1.65 -1.91 -5.49
N ALA A 95 1.87 -3.06 -4.84
CA ALA A 95 3.01 -3.91 -5.13
C ALA A 95 3.03 -4.35 -6.61
N LYS A 96 1.88 -4.75 -7.17
CA LYS A 96 1.79 -5.14 -8.58
C LYS A 96 2.00 -3.95 -9.52
N PHE A 97 1.42 -2.81 -9.21
CA PHE A 97 1.57 -1.59 -9.99
C PHE A 97 3.04 -1.16 -10.05
N HIS A 98 3.75 -1.14 -8.92
CA HIS A 98 5.17 -0.78 -8.87
C HIS A 98 6.05 -1.77 -9.63
N GLU A 99 5.76 -3.08 -9.56
CA GLU A 99 6.43 -4.10 -10.36
C GLU A 99 6.28 -3.82 -11.87
N LEU A 100 5.06 -3.55 -12.33
CA LEU A 100 4.79 -3.26 -13.75
C LEU A 100 5.43 -1.94 -14.20
N LEU A 101 5.44 -0.92 -13.33
CA LEU A 101 6.07 0.35 -13.64
C LEU A 101 7.60 0.22 -13.74
N GLU A 102 8.22 -0.56 -12.85
CA GLU A 102 9.66 -0.86 -12.92
C GLU A 102 10.02 -1.60 -14.22
N ILE A 103 9.21 -2.57 -14.65
CA ILE A 103 9.40 -3.23 -15.95
C ILE A 103 9.25 -2.21 -17.10
N ALA A 104 8.28 -1.29 -17.02
CA ALA A 104 8.11 -0.22 -17.99
C ALA A 104 9.34 0.71 -18.04
N GLU A 105 9.96 1.01 -16.90
CA GLU A 105 11.21 1.78 -16.82
C GLU A 105 12.38 1.05 -17.45
N GLN A 106 12.57 -0.23 -17.11
CA GLN A 106 13.63 -1.07 -17.67
C GLN A 106 13.53 -1.21 -19.19
N LYS A 107 12.30 -1.21 -19.72
CA LYS A 107 12.01 -1.25 -21.15
C LYS A 107 12.01 0.11 -21.84
N GLY A 108 12.22 1.20 -21.10
CA GLY A 108 12.26 2.56 -21.62
C GLY A 108 10.89 3.14 -22.02
N TYR A 109 9.79 2.54 -21.57
CA TYR A 109 8.43 3.03 -21.81
C TYR A 109 8.00 4.12 -20.81
N TYR A 110 8.57 4.11 -19.61
CA TYR A 110 8.33 5.10 -18.58
C TYR A 110 9.67 5.64 -18.08
N VAL A 111 9.73 6.93 -17.76
CA VAL A 111 10.89 7.57 -17.14
C VAL A 111 10.41 8.46 -15.99
N LEU A 112 11.02 8.36 -14.82
CA LEU A 112 10.68 9.22 -13.68
C LEU A 112 10.95 10.69 -14.01
N GLY A 113 12.05 10.96 -14.72
CA GLY A 113 12.39 12.29 -15.24
C GLY A 113 12.75 13.32 -14.17
N LEU A 114 13.18 12.88 -12.98
CA LEU A 114 13.61 13.76 -11.88
C LEU A 114 14.80 14.63 -12.32
N GLU A 115 15.70 14.06 -13.11
CA GLU A 115 16.86 14.69 -13.71
C GLU A 115 16.52 15.87 -14.63
N ASN A 116 15.26 15.96 -15.09
CA ASN A 116 14.80 17.08 -15.91
C ASN A 116 14.45 18.33 -15.10
N SER A 117 14.55 18.28 -13.76
CA SER A 117 14.27 19.41 -12.87
C SER A 117 15.32 19.49 -11.74
N PRO A 118 16.42 20.25 -11.96
CA PRO A 118 17.45 20.44 -10.94
C PRO A 118 16.92 21.03 -9.63
N GLU A 119 15.89 21.88 -9.70
CA GLU A 119 15.23 22.44 -8.53
C GLU A 119 14.51 21.36 -7.71
N LEU A 120 13.80 20.44 -8.40
CA LEU A 120 13.13 19.32 -7.73
C LEU A 120 14.14 18.33 -7.14
N GLU A 121 15.25 18.08 -7.83
CA GLU A 121 16.33 17.23 -7.33
C GLU A 121 16.95 17.82 -6.05
N ALA A 122 17.32 19.11 -6.06
CA ALA A 122 17.84 19.79 -4.88
C ALA A 122 16.84 19.78 -3.71
N LEU A 123 15.56 20.04 -3.97
CA LEU A 123 14.51 19.96 -2.96
C LEU A 123 14.34 18.53 -2.43
N THR A 124 14.44 17.52 -3.29
CA THR A 124 14.34 16.11 -2.91
C THR A 124 15.45 15.71 -1.96
N GLU A 125 16.70 16.11 -2.25
CA GLU A 125 17.82 15.83 -1.36
C GLU A 125 17.69 16.55 -0.02
N LYS A 126 17.21 17.80 -0.02
CA LYS A 126 16.86 18.51 1.22
C LYS A 126 15.82 17.76 2.04
N ILE A 127 14.73 17.31 1.42
CA ILE A 127 13.67 16.55 2.11
C ILE A 127 14.23 15.25 2.69
N LYS A 128 15.01 14.49 1.92
CA LYS A 128 15.62 13.23 2.40
C LYS A 128 16.53 13.46 3.59
N LYS A 129 17.44 14.43 3.51
CA LYS A 129 18.47 14.64 4.53
C LYS A 129 17.97 15.40 5.75
N GLU A 130 17.37 16.56 5.54
CA GLU A 130 17.02 17.45 6.65
C GLU A 130 15.73 17.04 7.35
N TYR A 131 14.82 16.34 6.67
CA TYR A 131 13.51 15.99 7.22
C TYR A 131 13.36 14.49 7.45
N ILE A 132 13.52 13.65 6.43
CA ILE A 132 13.29 12.20 6.56
C ILE A 132 14.33 11.57 7.49
N GLU A 133 15.62 11.76 7.20
CA GLU A 133 16.73 11.18 7.97
C GLU A 133 16.80 11.79 9.39
N THR A 134 16.74 13.12 9.50
CA THR A 134 16.74 13.82 10.80
C THR A 134 15.57 13.38 11.68
N ASN A 135 14.35 13.31 11.14
CA ASN A 135 13.18 12.84 11.89
C ASN A 135 13.34 11.37 12.30
N GLY A 136 13.92 10.52 11.44
CA GLY A 136 14.25 9.14 11.79
C GLY A 136 15.16 9.06 13.02
N ARG A 137 16.22 9.89 13.08
CA ARG A 137 17.14 9.98 14.22
C ARG A 137 16.44 10.46 15.48
N LEU A 138 15.68 11.56 15.38
CA LEU A 138 14.91 12.12 16.49
C LEU A 138 13.93 11.10 17.08
N MET A 139 13.24 10.33 16.24
CA MET A 139 12.30 9.31 16.71
C MET A 139 13.00 8.12 17.39
N GLN A 140 14.21 7.74 16.95
CA GLN A 140 15.01 6.74 17.69
C GLN A 140 15.42 7.25 19.07
N GLU A 141 15.91 8.48 19.16
CA GLU A 141 16.28 9.10 20.44
C GLU A 141 15.08 9.24 21.36
N PHE A 142 13.96 9.71 20.82
CA PHE A 142 12.71 9.85 21.57
C PHE A 142 12.24 8.49 22.13
N GLY A 143 12.32 7.41 21.33
CA GLY A 143 11.98 6.08 21.82
C GLY A 143 12.89 5.58 22.94
N LYS A 144 14.19 5.92 22.91
CA LYS A 144 15.10 5.60 24.03
C LYS A 144 14.72 6.38 25.30
N LEU A 145 14.35 7.65 25.15
CA LEU A 145 13.87 8.46 26.27
C LEU A 145 12.56 7.93 26.85
N LEU A 146 11.62 7.50 26.02
CA LEU A 146 10.36 6.88 26.47
C LEU A 146 10.60 5.57 27.23
N ALA A 147 11.53 4.73 26.75
CA ALA A 147 11.95 3.53 27.47
C ALA A 147 12.56 3.87 28.83
N LYS A 148 13.42 4.90 28.88
CA LYS A 148 14.00 5.35 30.14
C LYS A 148 12.97 5.93 31.12
N ALA A 149 12.02 6.71 30.60
CA ALA A 149 10.93 7.25 31.39
C ALA A 149 10.07 6.13 32.00
N HIS A 150 9.85 5.03 31.26
CA HIS A 150 9.14 3.86 31.78
C HIS A 150 9.86 3.24 32.98
N GLU A 151 11.17 3.03 32.90
CA GLU A 151 11.98 2.53 34.02
C GLU A 151 11.90 3.45 35.26
N LEU A 152 11.90 4.76 35.04
CA LEU A 152 11.81 5.76 36.12
C LEU A 152 10.43 5.81 36.74
N CYS A 153 9.37 5.67 35.94
CA CYS A 153 7.99 5.57 36.43
C CYS A 153 7.83 4.34 37.33
N GLU A 154 8.30 3.17 36.89
CA GLU A 154 8.27 1.93 37.68
C GLU A 154 9.03 2.09 39.00
N ALA A 155 10.25 2.64 38.97
CA ALA A 155 11.06 2.86 40.16
C ALA A 155 10.41 3.82 41.17
N ALA A 156 9.61 4.78 40.69
CA ALA A 156 8.91 5.76 41.52
C ALA A 156 7.47 5.36 41.88
N GLY A 157 6.98 4.19 41.47
CA GLY A 157 5.59 3.78 41.68
C GLY A 157 4.57 4.65 40.92
N ILE A 158 5.00 5.30 39.84
CA ILE A 158 4.14 6.14 38.98
C ILE A 158 3.61 5.28 37.84
N ARG A 159 2.30 5.35 37.60
CA ARG A 159 1.68 4.67 36.47
C ARG A 159 2.14 5.27 35.13
N TYR A 160 2.84 4.48 34.32
CA TYR A 160 3.39 4.96 33.05
C TYR A 160 2.33 5.46 32.07
N GLU A 161 1.12 4.88 32.07
CA GLU A 161 0.06 5.37 31.19
C GLU A 161 -0.40 6.79 31.54
N ASP A 162 -0.42 7.17 32.82
CA ASP A 162 -0.75 8.54 33.22
C ASP A 162 0.36 9.51 32.78
N TYR A 163 1.62 9.07 32.83
CA TYR A 163 2.75 9.83 32.29
C TYR A 163 2.61 10.06 30.78
N ILE A 164 2.29 9.01 30.01
CA ILE A 164 2.07 9.12 28.56
C ILE A 164 0.86 10.02 28.24
N ASP A 165 -0.29 9.76 28.86
CA ASP A 165 -1.55 10.38 28.45
C ASP A 165 -1.69 11.82 28.96
N ARG A 166 -1.22 12.10 30.19
CA ARG A 166 -1.51 13.37 30.87
C ARG A 166 -0.32 14.30 30.97
N ILE A 167 0.90 13.76 31.01
CA ILE A 167 2.12 14.56 31.12
C ILE A 167 2.71 14.82 29.74
N LEU A 168 2.90 13.76 28.95
CA LEU A 168 3.42 13.89 27.58
C LEU A 168 2.32 14.17 26.55
N CYS A 169 1.05 13.96 26.89
CA CYS A 169 -0.10 14.15 26.00
C CYS A 169 0.03 13.37 24.67
N LEU A 170 0.58 12.15 24.73
CA LEU A 170 0.82 11.32 23.56
C LEU A 170 -0.25 10.23 23.43
N PRO A 171 -0.74 9.94 22.21
CA PRO A 171 -1.48 8.72 21.97
C PRO A 171 -0.61 7.51 22.33
N ARG A 172 -1.11 6.61 23.17
CA ARG A 172 -0.39 5.39 23.59
C ARG A 172 0.12 4.56 22.42
N ALA A 173 -0.64 4.51 21.32
CA ALA A 173 -0.23 3.81 20.10
C ALA A 173 1.05 4.42 19.50
N SER A 174 1.16 5.75 19.46
CA SER A 174 2.34 6.47 18.98
C SER A 174 3.54 6.23 19.90
N ALA A 175 3.36 6.38 21.22
CA ALA A 175 4.43 6.13 22.19
C ALA A 175 4.99 4.69 22.05
N ARG A 176 4.11 3.70 21.90
CA ARG A 176 4.50 2.31 21.66
C ARG A 176 5.27 2.13 20.35
N ASP A 177 4.82 2.74 19.25
CA ASP A 177 5.51 2.61 17.96
C ASP A 177 6.87 3.31 17.96
N ILE A 178 6.99 4.47 18.61
CA ILE A 178 8.25 5.20 18.79
C ILE A 178 9.23 4.37 19.63
N THR A 179 8.80 3.89 20.80
CA THR A 179 9.64 3.03 21.67
C THR A 179 10.03 1.74 20.97
N ARG A 180 9.13 1.06 20.26
CA ARG A 180 9.48 -0.17 19.52
C ARG A 180 10.54 0.09 18.45
N THR A 181 10.45 1.24 17.77
CA THR A 181 11.38 1.60 16.69
C THR A 181 12.79 1.84 17.22
N SER A 182 12.96 2.40 18.42
CA SER A 182 14.27 2.65 19.01
C SER A 182 15.02 1.40 19.47
N LEU A 183 14.30 0.28 19.69
CA LEU A 183 14.88 -1.00 20.10
C LEU A 183 15.54 -1.76 18.94
N VAL A 184 15.35 -1.30 17.71
CA VAL A 184 15.83 -1.97 16.51
C VAL A 184 16.83 -1.08 15.79
N LEU A 185 18.03 -1.60 15.56
CA LEU A 185 19.02 -0.91 14.74
C LEU A 185 18.51 -0.85 13.30
N THR A 186 18.28 0.38 12.83
CA THR A 186 17.82 0.71 11.49
C THR A 186 18.47 2.01 11.04
N ASP A 187 18.74 2.14 9.75
CA ASP A 187 19.25 3.36 9.13
C ASP A 187 18.14 4.43 9.14
N PRO A 188 18.33 5.57 9.83
CA PRO A 188 17.36 6.65 9.86
C PRO A 188 17.00 7.22 8.48
N ALA A 189 17.86 7.04 7.46
CA ALA A 189 17.61 7.52 6.10
C ALA A 189 16.37 6.89 5.45
N VAL A 190 15.91 5.72 5.93
CA VAL A 190 14.63 5.15 5.49
C VAL A 190 13.41 5.93 6.01
N GLY A 191 13.57 6.75 7.05
CA GLY A 191 12.51 7.54 7.67
C GLY A 191 11.63 6.77 8.66
N PHE A 192 11.02 7.49 9.60
CA PHE A 192 10.28 6.90 10.73
C PHE A 192 9.15 5.93 10.33
N ASP A 193 8.38 6.25 9.28
CA ASP A 193 7.30 5.38 8.84
C ASP A 193 7.78 4.00 8.34
N ASN A 194 8.92 3.99 7.67
CA ASN A 194 9.56 2.76 7.23
C ASN A 194 10.25 2.04 8.38
N MET A 195 10.83 2.76 9.33
CA MET A 195 11.38 2.15 10.53
C MET A 195 10.31 1.44 11.36
N LYS A 196 9.07 1.97 11.43
CA LYS A 196 7.93 1.26 12.02
C LYS A 196 7.67 -0.08 11.33
N LEU A 197 7.71 -0.13 10.00
CA LEU A 197 7.62 -1.38 9.23
C LEU A 197 8.77 -2.34 9.61
N LEU A 198 10.01 -1.87 9.56
CA LEU A 198 11.19 -2.69 9.83
C LEU A 198 11.19 -3.25 11.26
N SER A 199 10.70 -2.48 12.23
CA SER A 199 10.57 -2.89 13.63
C SER A 199 9.62 -4.08 13.85
N GLN A 200 8.73 -4.36 12.89
CA GLN A 200 7.79 -5.49 12.96
C GLN A 200 8.41 -6.79 12.43
N ILE A 201 9.51 -6.70 11.69
CA ILE A 201 10.21 -7.87 11.14
C ILE A 201 11.04 -8.49 12.25
N LYS A 202 10.75 -9.74 12.62
CA LYS A 202 11.42 -10.41 13.74
C LYS A 202 12.86 -10.82 13.43
N ARG A 203 13.07 -11.32 12.21
CA ARG A 203 14.33 -11.88 11.74
C ARG A 203 15.30 -10.76 11.31
N PRO A 204 16.49 -10.64 11.94
CA PRO A 204 17.43 -9.56 11.62
C PRO A 204 17.89 -9.55 10.15
N ASP A 205 18.10 -10.72 9.54
CA ASP A 205 18.49 -10.90 8.15
C ASP A 205 17.40 -10.43 7.17
N GLU A 206 16.15 -10.84 7.40
CA GLU A 206 15.00 -10.37 6.62
C GLU A 206 14.78 -8.85 6.77
N ARG A 207 15.05 -8.32 7.97
CA ARG A 207 14.95 -6.89 8.25
C ARG A 207 16.00 -6.09 7.50
N ALA A 208 17.26 -6.52 7.53
CA ALA A 208 18.34 -5.87 6.80
C ALA A 208 18.08 -5.91 5.28
N ALA A 209 17.58 -7.02 4.75
CA ALA A 209 17.19 -7.11 3.34
C ALA A 209 16.07 -6.11 3.00
N ALA A 210 15.03 -6.01 3.83
CA ALA A 210 13.95 -5.05 3.63
C ALA A 210 14.42 -3.59 3.72
N GLU A 211 15.33 -3.29 4.65
CA GLU A 211 15.97 -1.98 4.78
C GLU A 211 16.73 -1.59 3.52
N GLN A 212 17.54 -2.50 2.98
CA GLN A 212 18.30 -2.24 1.76
C GLN A 212 17.39 -1.96 0.55
N GLN A 213 16.26 -2.67 0.43
CA GLN A 213 15.28 -2.40 -0.64
C GLN A 213 14.69 -0.99 -0.52
N LEU A 214 14.39 -0.52 0.71
CA LEU A 214 13.88 0.82 0.92
C LEU A 214 14.93 1.88 0.58
N LEU A 215 16.18 1.67 1.01
CA LEU A 215 17.30 2.55 0.69
C LEU A 215 17.58 2.61 -0.83
N SER A 216 17.35 1.52 -1.55
CA SER A 216 17.46 1.48 -3.01
C SER A 216 16.25 2.08 -3.75
N GLY A 217 15.32 2.74 -3.04
CA GLY A 217 14.18 3.44 -3.62
C GLY A 217 12.95 2.58 -3.90
N LYS A 218 12.88 1.32 -3.42
CA LYS A 218 11.68 0.50 -3.59
C LYS A 218 10.54 1.02 -2.74
N ALA A 219 9.33 0.97 -3.28
CA ALA A 219 8.13 1.38 -2.57
C ALA A 219 7.86 0.49 -1.34
N PRO A 220 7.37 1.05 -0.21
CA PRO A 220 7.09 0.27 1.00
C PRO A 220 6.09 -0.87 0.80
N ASP A 221 5.11 -0.71 -0.10
CA ASP A 221 4.15 -1.78 -0.42
C ASP A 221 4.81 -2.97 -1.12
N THR A 222 5.79 -2.72 -1.99
CA THR A 222 6.61 -3.76 -2.63
C THR A 222 7.41 -4.52 -1.58
N VAL A 223 8.06 -3.81 -0.65
CA VAL A 223 8.83 -4.42 0.44
C VAL A 223 7.93 -5.26 1.36
N ARG A 224 6.74 -4.75 1.72
CA ARG A 224 5.75 -5.51 2.50
C ARG A 224 5.25 -6.75 1.77
N ALA A 225 5.08 -6.69 0.45
CA ALA A 225 4.68 -7.83 -0.35
C ALA A 225 5.78 -8.92 -0.38
N MET A 226 7.06 -8.55 -0.42
CA MET A 226 8.19 -9.50 -0.33
C MET A 226 8.26 -10.21 1.03
N LEU A 227 7.93 -9.49 2.11
CA LEU A 227 7.97 -10.01 3.49
C LEU A 227 6.77 -10.91 3.83
N LYS A 228 5.66 -10.79 3.10
CA LYS A 228 4.60 -11.78 3.22
C LYS A 228 5.18 -13.12 2.77
N LYS A 229 5.28 -14.07 3.70
CA LYS A 229 5.45 -15.49 3.35
C LYS A 229 4.52 -15.77 2.19
N LYS A 230 5.05 -16.35 1.10
CA LYS A 230 4.20 -16.91 0.04
C LYS A 230 3.14 -17.72 0.77
N ALA A 231 1.90 -17.23 0.76
CA ALA A 231 0.81 -18.01 1.29
C ALA A 231 0.91 -19.36 0.59
N GLU A 232 0.80 -20.45 1.34
CA GLU A 232 0.64 -21.75 0.71
C GLU A 232 -0.43 -21.61 -0.37
N LYS A 233 -0.20 -22.23 -1.53
CA LYS A 233 -1.20 -22.25 -2.60
C LYS A 233 -2.39 -23.04 -2.06
N ILE A 234 -3.28 -22.36 -1.35
CA ILE A 234 -4.55 -22.88 -0.88
C ILE A 234 -5.41 -23.07 -2.12
N ASP A 235 -6.06 -24.23 -2.23
CA ASP A 235 -7.01 -24.52 -3.29
C ASP A 235 -8.09 -23.42 -3.34
N PRO A 236 -8.40 -22.82 -4.51
CA PRO A 236 -9.43 -21.79 -4.62
C PRO A 236 -10.76 -22.16 -3.97
N LYS A 237 -11.15 -23.45 -4.04
CA LYS A 237 -12.35 -23.95 -3.37
C LYS A 237 -12.25 -23.81 -1.85
N GLU A 238 -11.14 -24.25 -1.25
CA GLU A 238 -10.92 -24.15 0.20
C GLU A 238 -10.92 -22.67 0.66
N LYS A 239 -10.35 -21.76 -0.15
CA LYS A 239 -10.41 -20.31 0.11
C LYS A 239 -11.84 -19.79 0.16
N LEU A 240 -12.69 -20.20 -0.80
CA LEU A 240 -14.09 -19.82 -0.85
C LEU A 240 -14.91 -20.42 0.31
N GLU A 241 -14.62 -21.66 0.71
CA GLU A 241 -15.26 -22.30 1.87
C GLU A 241 -14.94 -21.56 3.18
N ARG A 242 -13.68 -21.19 3.39
CA ARG A 242 -13.28 -20.38 4.56
C ARG A 242 -13.97 -19.01 4.58
N GLU A 243 -14.08 -18.37 3.42
CA GLU A 243 -14.77 -17.08 3.33
C GLU A 243 -16.28 -17.22 3.58
N ARG A 244 -16.93 -18.27 3.05
CA ARG A 244 -18.34 -18.59 3.37
C ARG A 244 -18.55 -18.74 4.87
N ASP A 245 -17.70 -19.49 5.55
CA ASP A 245 -17.84 -19.74 6.99
C ASP A 245 -17.63 -18.47 7.80
N ARG A 246 -16.70 -17.60 7.38
CA ARG A 246 -16.50 -16.27 7.96
C ARG A 246 -17.72 -15.38 7.78
N LEU A 247 -18.31 -15.35 6.58
CA LEU A 247 -19.51 -14.57 6.30
C LEU A 247 -20.69 -15.05 7.13
N ASN A 248 -20.87 -16.36 7.28
CA ASN A 248 -21.91 -16.92 8.16
C ASN A 248 -21.75 -16.45 9.62
N LYS A 249 -20.53 -16.49 10.15
CA LYS A 249 -20.25 -15.97 11.51
C LYS A 249 -20.56 -14.48 11.64
N MET A 250 -20.23 -13.69 10.61
CA MET A 250 -20.51 -12.26 10.58
C MET A 250 -22.03 -11.99 10.54
N ILE A 251 -22.77 -12.72 9.71
CA ILE A 251 -24.24 -12.64 9.65
C ILE A 251 -24.83 -12.92 11.04
N SER A 252 -24.44 -14.02 11.69
CA SER A 252 -24.95 -14.33 13.03
C SER A 252 -24.65 -13.23 14.06
N SER A 253 -23.46 -12.62 14.00
CA SER A 253 -23.12 -11.50 14.88
C SER A 253 -23.93 -10.24 14.59
N LEU A 254 -24.21 -9.96 13.32
CA LEU A 254 -25.00 -8.79 12.91
C LEU A 254 -26.48 -8.98 13.25
N THR A 255 -27.02 -10.19 13.09
CA THR A 255 -28.39 -10.53 13.50
C THR A 255 -28.57 -10.30 15.00
N ARG A 256 -27.68 -10.81 15.85
CA ARG A 256 -27.74 -10.57 17.31
C ARG A 256 -27.67 -9.09 17.67
N ARG A 257 -26.85 -8.33 16.95
CA ARG A 257 -26.74 -6.89 17.17
C ARG A 257 -28.01 -6.15 16.73
N LEU A 258 -28.66 -6.62 15.67
CA LEU A 258 -29.95 -6.09 15.22
C LEU A 258 -31.04 -6.39 16.23
N GLU A 259 -31.14 -7.63 16.73
CA GLU A 259 -32.09 -8.03 17.79
C GLU A 259 -31.96 -7.12 19.01
N PHE A 260 -30.74 -6.88 19.50
CA PHE A 260 -30.49 -5.95 20.61
C PHE A 260 -31.00 -4.52 20.34
N VAL A 261 -30.80 -4.02 19.11
CA VAL A 261 -31.27 -2.68 18.72
C VAL A 261 -32.80 -2.65 18.65
N GLU A 262 -33.42 -3.68 18.09
CA GLU A 262 -34.88 -3.80 18.00
C GLU A 262 -35.53 -3.90 19.39
N GLU A 263 -34.97 -4.71 20.30
CA GLU A 263 -35.40 -4.78 21.69
C GLU A 263 -35.26 -3.45 22.42
N SER A 264 -34.14 -2.74 22.21
CA SER A 264 -33.91 -1.42 22.81
C SER A 264 -34.90 -0.37 22.29
N LEU A 265 -35.24 -0.42 20.99
CA LEU A 265 -36.23 0.48 20.38
C LEU A 265 -37.66 0.16 20.86
N ALA A 266 -37.98 -1.12 21.07
CA ALA A 266 -39.30 -1.52 21.57
C ALA A 266 -39.53 -1.15 23.05
N GLN A 267 -38.46 -0.89 23.80
CA GLN A 267 -38.50 -0.44 25.19
C GLN A 267 -38.51 1.09 25.36
N MET A 268 -38.37 1.85 24.27
CA MET A 268 -38.55 3.31 24.24
C MET A 268 -40.00 3.68 24.00
#